data_AF-A0A345IHB5-F1
#
_entry.id   AF-A0A345IHB5-F1
#
_cell.length_a   1.000
_cell.length_b   1.000
_cell.length_c   1.000
_cell.angle_alpha   90.00
_cell.angle_beta   90.00
_cell.angle_gamma   90.00
#
_symmetry.space_group_name_H-M   'P 1'
#
loop_
_entity.id
_entity.type
_entity.pdbx_description
1 polymer ?
#
loop_
_entity_poly.entity_id
_entity_poly.type
_entity_poly.pdbx_seq_one_letter_code
_entity_poly.pdbx_strand_id
1 'polypeptide(L)'
;MDVSSRVLSELASREAALDQQIEQAREEARREVAAAEQEARRIVSEAEARAGQLQAEHDRTLEAETGRIREEARAQAQAQAQDTQARAAGRVQQAAEQILRAVLP
;
A
#
# COMPACT_ATOMS: atom_id res chain seq x y z
N MET A 1 -43.14 4.46 -66.83
CA MET A 1 -43.10 5.19 -65.54
C MET A 1 -42.30 4.41 -64.48
N ASP A 2 -41.47 3.43 -64.86
CA ASP A 2 -41.06 2.33 -63.94
C ASP A 2 -39.60 2.35 -63.48
N VAL A 3 -38.76 3.20 -64.07
CA VAL A 3 -37.33 3.25 -63.71
C VAL A 3 -37.13 4.07 -62.43
N SER A 4 -37.81 5.21 -62.31
CA SER A 4 -37.73 6.06 -61.12
C SER A 4 -38.31 5.40 -59.86
N SER A 5 -39.38 4.61 -59.98
CA SER A 5 -39.96 3.88 -58.84
C SER A 5 -39.04 2.75 -58.35
N ARG A 6 -38.35 2.05 -59.27
CA ARG A 6 -37.38 1.01 -58.92
C ARG A 6 -36.16 1.59 -58.21
N VAL A 7 -35.62 2.71 -58.69
CA VAL A 7 -34.49 3.41 -58.04
C VAL A 7 -34.87 3.89 -56.64
N LEU A 8 -36.07 4.44 -56.46
CA LEU A 8 -36.56 4.86 -55.14
C LEU A 8 -36.73 3.66 -54.19
N SER A 9 -37.24 2.52 -54.67
CA SER A 9 -37.36 1.32 -53.85
C SER A 9 -36.01 0.72 -53.46
N GLU A 10 -35.02 0.78 -54.36
CA GLU A 10 -33.66 0.32 -54.08
C GLU A 10 -32.97 1.24 -53.07
N LEU A 11 -33.10 2.56 -53.23
CA LEU A 11 -32.59 3.54 -52.27
C LEU A 11 -33.22 3.35 -50.88
N ALA A 12 -34.54 3.19 -50.79
CA ALA A 12 -35.23 2.94 -49.54
C ALA A 12 -34.77 1.62 -48.87
N SER A 13 -34.53 0.57 -49.66
CA SER A 13 -34.00 -0.70 -49.13
C SER A 13 -32.57 -0.57 -48.60
N ARG A 14 -31.72 0.23 -49.28
CA ARG A 14 -30.35 0.50 -48.86
C ARG A 14 -30.31 1.38 -47.62
N GLU A 15 -31.16 2.38 -47.53
CA GLU A 15 -31.31 3.25 -46.35
C GLU A 15 -31.73 2.42 -45.13
N ALA A 16 -32.76 1.58 -45.26
CA ALA A 16 -33.18 0.70 -44.18
C ALA A 16 -32.08 -0.29 -43.73
N ALA A 17 -31.28 -0.80 -44.68
CA ALA A 17 -30.15 -1.67 -44.36
C ALA A 17 -29.01 -0.93 -43.65
N LEU A 18 -28.73 0.32 -44.05
CA LEU A 18 -27.73 1.16 -43.40
C LEU A 18 -28.18 1.57 -41.98
N ASP A 19 -29.45 1.90 -41.78
CA ASP A 19 -30.00 2.21 -40.46
C ASP A 19 -29.90 1.01 -39.52
N GLN A 20 -30.20 -0.20 -40.01
CA GLN A 20 -30.01 -1.42 -39.23
C GLN A 20 -28.55 -1.66 -38.85
N GLN A 21 -27.61 -1.42 -39.77
CA GLN A 21 -26.17 -1.54 -39.49
C GLN A 21 -25.70 -0.50 -38.46
N ILE A 22 -26.22 0.73 -38.53
CA ILE A 22 -25.91 1.78 -37.57
C ILE A 22 -26.41 1.41 -36.17
N GLU A 23 -27.64 0.91 -36.06
CA GLU A 23 -28.17 0.50 -34.75
C GLU A 23 -27.42 -0.72 -34.18
N GLN A 24 -27.06 -1.70 -35.01
CA GLN A 24 -26.21 -2.82 -34.58
C GLN A 24 -24.85 -2.33 -34.08
N ALA A 25 -24.16 -1.48 -34.83
CA ALA A 25 -22.87 -0.92 -34.43
C ALA A 25 -22.97 -0.09 -33.13
N ARG A 26 -24.07 0.65 -32.94
CA ARG A 26 -24.35 1.39 -31.70
C ARG A 26 -24.55 0.46 -30.51
N GLU A 27 -25.29 -0.63 -30.68
CA GLU A 27 -25.47 -1.61 -29.63
C GLU A 27 -24.16 -2.33 -29.26
N GLU A 28 -23.37 -2.71 -30.26
CA GLU A 28 -22.05 -3.32 -30.05
C GLU A 28 -21.12 -2.37 -29.30
N ALA A 29 -20.99 -1.11 -29.75
CA ALA A 29 -20.19 -0.11 -29.06
C ALA A 29 -20.65 0.11 -27.61
N ARG A 30 -21.96 0.12 -27.34
CA ARG A 30 -22.48 0.22 -25.96
C ARG A 30 -22.10 -0.99 -25.10
N ARG A 31 -22.15 -2.20 -25.67
CA ARG A 31 -21.73 -3.42 -24.95
C ARG A 31 -20.24 -3.41 -24.64
N GLU A 32 -19.42 -2.99 -25.60
CA GLU A 32 -17.96 -2.86 -25.41
C GLU A 32 -17.62 -1.84 -24.32
N VAL A 33 -18.26 -0.66 -24.34
CA VAL A 33 -18.05 0.36 -23.30
C VAL A 33 -18.50 -0.16 -21.94
N ALA A 34 -19.65 -0.81 -21.84
CA ALA A 34 -20.12 -1.37 -20.58
C ALA A 34 -19.18 -2.45 -20.02
N ALA A 35 -18.64 -3.32 -20.89
CA ALA A 35 -17.65 -4.32 -20.49
C ALA A 35 -16.34 -3.66 -20.02
N ALA A 36 -15.86 -2.65 -20.74
CA ALA A 36 -14.66 -1.90 -20.37
C ALA A 36 -14.82 -1.16 -19.03
N GLU A 37 -15.98 -0.55 -18.79
CA GLU A 37 -16.29 0.11 -17.51
C GLU A 37 -16.34 -0.88 -16.35
N GLN A 38 -16.96 -2.06 -16.55
CA GLN A 38 -17.00 -3.10 -15.53
C GLN A 38 -15.59 -3.59 -15.19
N GLU A 39 -14.75 -3.80 -16.20
CA GLU A 39 -13.38 -4.24 -16.01
C GLU A 39 -12.53 -3.16 -15.31
N ALA A 40 -12.69 -1.89 -15.69
CA ALA A 40 -12.02 -0.78 -15.01
C ALA A 40 -12.40 -0.72 -13.52
N ARG A 41 -13.68 -0.88 -13.19
CA ARG A 41 -14.15 -0.94 -11.79
C ARG A 41 -13.54 -2.12 -11.04
N ARG A 42 -13.44 -3.29 -11.68
CA ARG A 42 -12.79 -4.47 -11.10
C ARG A 42 -11.32 -4.20 -10.79
N ILE A 43 -10.59 -3.64 -11.75
CA ILE A 43 -9.16 -3.30 -11.59
C ILE A 43 -8.95 -2.34 -10.43
N VAL A 44 -9.77 -1.28 -10.33
CA VAL A 44 -9.68 -0.31 -9.22
C VAL A 44 -9.96 -0.98 -7.89
N SER A 45 -11.04 -1.77 -7.79
CA SER A 45 -11.38 -2.47 -6.55
C SER A 45 -10.28 -3.46 -6.10
N GLU A 46 -9.67 -4.18 -7.04
CA GLU A 46 -8.53 -5.05 -6.75
C GLU A 46 -7.29 -4.26 -6.31
N ALA A 47 -7.01 -3.12 -6.95
CA ALA A 47 -5.89 -2.26 -6.57
C ALA A 47 -6.06 -1.70 -5.16
N GLU A 48 -7.27 -1.25 -4.81
CA GLU A 48 -7.61 -0.78 -3.46
C GLU A 48 -7.46 -1.89 -2.41
N ALA A 49 -7.93 -3.11 -2.72
CA ALA A 49 -7.79 -4.26 -1.83
C ALA A 49 -6.30 -4.61 -1.60
N ARG A 50 -5.48 -4.61 -2.65
CA ARG A 50 -4.03 -4.85 -2.56
C ARG A 50 -3.32 -3.75 -1.77
N ALA A 51 -3.70 -2.49 -1.98
CA ALA A 51 -3.15 -1.37 -1.23
C ALA A 51 -3.48 -1.48 0.27
N GLY A 52 -4.72 -1.86 0.62
CA GLY A 52 -5.12 -2.10 2.00
C GLY A 52 -4.36 -3.25 2.66
N GLN A 53 -4.12 -4.35 1.92
CA GLN A 53 -3.30 -5.47 2.40
C GLN A 53 -1.86 -5.04 2.66
N LEU A 54 -1.24 -4.33 1.70
CA LEU A 54 0.13 -3.84 1.84
C LEU A 54 0.27 -2.88 3.02
N GLN A 55 -0.71 -1.99 3.22
CA GLN A 55 -0.72 -1.08 4.37
C GLN A 55 -0.77 -1.86 5.69
N ALA A 56 -1.67 -2.84 5.80
CA ALA A 56 -1.78 -3.64 7.01
C ALA A 56 -0.53 -4.48 7.30
N GLU A 57 0.13 -5.00 6.28
CA GLU A 57 1.42 -5.69 6.42
C GLU A 57 2.54 -4.75 6.85
N HIS A 58 2.58 -3.54 6.28
CA HIS A 58 3.53 -2.51 6.65
C HIS A 58 3.37 -2.08 8.10
N ASP A 59 2.14 -1.82 8.54
CA ASP A 59 1.84 -1.40 9.92
C ASP A 59 2.27 -2.47 10.93
N ARG A 60 1.97 -3.76 10.66
CA ARG A 60 2.45 -4.87 11.50
C ARG A 60 3.97 -4.95 11.56
N THR A 61 4.63 -4.72 10.43
CA THR A 61 6.10 -4.73 10.37
C THR A 61 6.69 -3.59 11.19
N LEU A 62 6.15 -2.38 11.05
CA LEU A 62 6.57 -1.22 11.83
C LEU A 62 6.35 -1.41 13.33
N GLU A 63 5.22 -1.99 13.74
CA GLU A 63 4.94 -2.30 15.15
C GLU A 63 5.96 -3.30 15.71
N ALA A 64 6.25 -4.38 14.97
CA ALA A 64 7.23 -5.38 15.37
C ALA A 64 8.65 -4.80 15.46
N GLU A 65 9.08 -4.02 14.46
CA GLU A 65 10.39 -3.37 14.47
C GLU A 65 10.51 -2.34 15.60
N THR A 66 9.46 -1.55 15.84
CA THR A 66 9.43 -0.58 16.94
C THR A 66 9.52 -1.29 18.29
N GLY A 67 8.81 -2.42 18.46
CA GLY A 67 8.90 -3.26 19.64
C GLY A 67 10.32 -3.75 19.87
N ARG A 68 10.94 -4.32 18.84
CA ARG A 68 12.33 -4.81 18.87
C ARG A 68 13.32 -3.71 19.23
N ILE A 69 13.24 -2.55 18.58
CA ILE A 69 14.13 -1.40 18.86
C ILE A 69 13.99 -0.94 20.31
N ARG A 70 12.77 -0.90 20.85
CA ARG A 70 12.54 -0.52 22.25
C ARG A 70 13.12 -1.54 23.23
N GLU A 71 13.01 -2.83 22.94
CA GLU A 71 13.60 -3.89 23.77
C GLU A 71 15.13 -3.84 23.74
N GLU A 72 15.73 -3.70 22.55
CA GLU A 72 17.17 -3.55 22.39
C GLU A 72 17.69 -2.30 23.12
N ALA A 73 17.02 -1.16 22.99
CA ALA A 73 17.37 0.07 23.68
C ALA A 73 17.29 -0.07 25.21
N ARG A 74 16.25 -0.76 25.73
CA ARG A 74 16.13 -1.05 27.17
C ARG A 74 17.27 -1.94 27.68
N ALA A 75 17.59 -3.00 26.94
CA ALA A 75 18.70 -3.89 27.30
C ALA A 75 20.04 -3.15 27.31
N GLN A 76 20.29 -2.30 26.31
CA GLN A 76 21.49 -1.47 26.25
C GLN A 76 21.56 -0.47 27.42
N ALA A 77 20.46 0.22 27.72
CA ALA A 77 20.39 1.15 28.85
C ALA A 77 20.65 0.46 30.19
N GLN A 78 20.08 -0.74 30.39
CA GLN A 78 20.33 -1.54 31.59
C GLN A 78 21.80 -1.97 31.70
N ALA A 79 22.40 -2.44 30.60
CA ALA A 79 23.81 -2.80 30.57
C ALA A 79 24.73 -1.60 30.91
N GLN A 80 24.45 -0.43 30.33
CA GLN A 80 25.19 0.80 30.61
C GLN A 80 25.05 1.26 32.06
N ALA A 81 23.85 1.15 32.64
CA ALA A 81 23.61 1.49 34.04
C ALA A 81 24.40 0.56 34.98
N GLN A 82 24.41 -0.75 34.70
CA GLN A 82 25.16 -1.73 35.49
C GLN A 82 26.67 -1.50 35.40
N ASP A 83 27.20 -1.24 34.20
CA ASP A 83 28.62 -0.92 34.00
C ASP A 83 29.02 0.38 34.73
N THR A 84 28.17 1.41 34.65
CA THR A 84 28.40 2.68 35.38
C THR A 84 28.41 2.45 36.89
N GLN A 85 27.47 1.66 37.41
CA GLN A 85 27.39 1.31 38.83
C GLN A 85 28.63 0.51 39.28
N ALA A 86 29.07 -0.47 38.50
CA ALA A 86 30.26 -1.27 38.79
C ALA A 86 31.53 -0.41 38.85
N ARG A 87 31.70 0.49 37.86
CA ARG A 87 32.82 1.45 37.84
C ARG A 87 32.78 2.41 39.03
N ALA A 88 31.60 2.89 39.41
CA ALA A 88 31.45 3.78 40.56
C ALA A 88 31.80 3.05 41.87
N ALA A 89 31.32 1.82 42.06
CA ALA A 89 31.63 1.00 43.24
C ALA A 89 33.16 0.78 43.40
N GLY A 90 33.86 0.46 42.31
CA GLY A 90 35.32 0.31 42.33
C GLY A 90 36.05 1.59 42.74
N ARG A 91 35.62 2.76 42.25
CA ARG A 91 36.21 4.05 42.64
C ARG A 91 35.93 4.40 44.10
N VAL A 92 34.73 4.12 44.59
CA VAL A 92 34.37 4.37 46.00
C VAL A 92 35.24 3.53 46.93
N GLN A 93 35.48 2.25 46.61
CA GLN A 93 36.35 1.39 47.39
C GLN A 93 37.80 1.91 47.42
N GLN A 94 38.36 2.28 46.26
CA GLN A 94 39.71 2.87 46.18
C GLN A 94 39.83 4.17 46.98
N ALA A 95 38.82 5.05 46.87
CA ALA A 95 38.80 6.30 47.62
C ALA A 95 38.72 6.04 49.14
N ALA A 96 37.91 5.07 49.58
CA ALA A 96 37.80 4.70 50.98
C ALA A 96 39.14 4.16 51.54
N GLU A 97 39.82 3.28 50.80
CA GLU A 97 41.15 2.76 51.17
C GLU A 97 42.19 3.88 51.26
N GLN A 98 42.17 4.82 50.31
CA GLN A 98 43.10 5.96 50.30
C GLN A 98 42.86 6.90 51.49
N ILE A 99 41.60 7.18 51.83
CA ILE A 99 41.24 7.98 53.01
C ILE A 99 41.67 7.27 54.29
N LEU A 100 41.38 5.97 54.45
CA LEU A 100 41.79 5.19 55.61
C LEU A 100 43.31 5.23 55.82
N ARG A 101 44.09 5.07 54.74
CA ARG A 101 45.55 5.15 54.79
C ARG A 101 46.07 6.54 55.16
N ALA A 102 45.36 7.60 54.76
CA ALA A 102 45.74 8.98 55.08
C ALA A 102 45.38 9.39 56.52
N VAL A 103 44.40 8.72 57.15
CA VAL A 103 43.86 9.07 58.48
C VAL A 103 44.40 8.19 59.60
N LEU A 104 44.94 7.00 59.29
CA LEU A 104 45.60 6.14 60.26
C LEU A 104 47.09 6.54 60.43
N PRO A 105 47.54 6.89 61.66
CA PRO A 105 48.93 7.26 61.95
C PRO A 105 49.90 6.08 61.95
#